data_AF-A0A1I5XHZ2-F1
#
_entry.id   AF-A0A1I5XHZ2-F1
#
_cell.length_a   1.000
_cell.length_b   1.000
_cell.length_c   1.000
_cell.angle_alpha   90.00
_cell.angle_beta   90.00
_cell.angle_gamma   90.00
#
_symmetry.space_group_name_H-M   'P 1'
#
loop_
_entity.id
_entity.type
_entity.pdbx_description
1 polymer ?
#
loop_
_entity_poly.entity_id
_entity_poly.type
_entity_poly.pdbx_seq_one_letter_code
_entity_poly.pdbx_strand_id
1 'polypeptide(L)'
;MKFQNIFQKKKKDPRRSMMKEIEDDLQKLPYSIQCVDNISVHGAALIDKVILSPCGIYIINQLTDSGHVQADMEEETWYINETSRICNPFFKLKEWKQAVASGLPAHYHDYLICIAAFSSPSTFDTDPVWRKSSSSRIVIHHKEMAEYMQRHMFISRFQQKRPLLDEKNLTALHDILTSSPAGQR
;
A
#
# COMPACT_ATOMS: atom_id res chain seq x y z
N MET A 1 -50.97 13.28 8.88
CA MET A 1 -50.07 12.73 7.85
C MET A 1 -48.64 12.93 8.34
N LYS A 2 -47.94 11.86 8.76
CA LYS A 2 -46.59 11.95 9.36
C LYS A 2 -45.54 11.84 8.24
N PHE A 3 -44.76 12.89 8.03
CA PHE A 3 -43.54 12.82 7.21
C PHE A 3 -42.44 12.14 8.04
N GLN A 4 -42.08 10.91 7.69
CA GLN A 4 -40.86 10.27 8.20
C GLN A 4 -39.66 10.87 7.48
N ASN A 5 -38.81 11.57 8.24
CA ASN A 5 -37.48 11.99 7.83
C ASN A 5 -36.61 10.75 7.60
N ILE A 6 -36.40 10.37 6.33
CA ILE A 6 -35.42 9.36 5.95
C ILE A 6 -34.08 10.07 5.77
N PHE A 7 -33.35 10.26 6.88
CA PHE A 7 -31.90 10.51 6.79
C PHE A 7 -31.26 9.23 6.27
N GLN A 8 -31.03 9.16 4.96
CA GLN A 8 -30.10 8.19 4.39
C GLN A 8 -28.71 8.49 4.96
N LYS A 9 -28.28 7.73 5.98
CA LYS A 9 -26.87 7.70 6.40
C LYS A 9 -26.06 7.38 5.15
N LYS A 10 -25.29 8.34 4.63
CA LYS A 10 -24.32 8.10 3.56
C LYS A 10 -23.48 6.89 3.98
N LYS A 11 -23.53 5.78 3.23
CA LYS A 11 -22.66 4.62 3.47
C LYS A 11 -21.21 5.13 3.45
N LYS A 12 -20.50 4.92 4.54
CA LYS A 12 -19.09 5.30 4.68
C LYS A 12 -18.29 4.52 3.65
N ASP A 13 -17.47 5.20 2.86
CA ASP A 13 -16.59 4.56 1.87
C ASP A 13 -15.67 3.55 2.58
N PRO A 14 -15.73 2.25 2.23
CA PRO A 14 -14.93 1.21 2.89
C PRO A 14 -13.43 1.46 2.73
N ARG A 15 -12.98 2.01 1.59
CA ARG A 15 -11.55 2.36 1.39
C ARG A 15 -11.10 3.39 2.39
N ARG A 16 -11.90 4.45 2.58
CA ARG A 16 -11.58 5.52 3.55
C ARG A 16 -11.53 5.01 5.00
N SER A 17 -12.37 4.03 5.36
CA SER A 17 -12.30 3.44 6.70
C SER A 17 -11.01 2.62 6.86
N MET A 18 -10.68 1.80 5.87
CA MET A 18 -9.48 0.97 5.87
C MET A 18 -8.19 1.82 5.95
N MET A 19 -8.14 2.93 5.22
CA MET A 19 -7.04 3.91 5.28
C MET A 19 -6.82 4.45 6.69
N LYS A 20 -7.91 4.88 7.33
CA LYS A 20 -7.84 5.44 8.66
C LYS A 20 -7.34 4.41 9.67
N GLU A 21 -7.80 3.17 9.57
CA GLU A 21 -7.33 2.08 10.44
C GLU A 21 -5.84 1.80 10.26
N ILE A 22 -5.35 1.77 9.01
CA ILE A 22 -3.92 1.65 8.71
C ILE A 22 -3.13 2.80 9.34
N GLU A 23 -3.55 4.04 9.15
CA GLU A 23 -2.87 5.22 9.71
C GLU A 23 -2.84 5.19 11.24
N ASP A 24 -3.98 4.93 11.87
CA ASP A 24 -4.13 4.86 13.33
C ASP A 24 -3.20 3.77 13.92
N ASP A 25 -3.03 2.64 13.23
CA ASP A 25 -2.13 1.57 13.66
C ASP A 25 -0.65 1.90 13.43
N LEU A 26 -0.32 2.56 12.32
CA LEU A 26 1.06 2.96 12.03
C LEU A 26 1.56 4.07 12.96
N GLN A 27 0.70 4.99 13.40
CA GLN A 27 1.05 6.03 14.37
C GLN A 27 1.47 5.45 15.74
N LYS A 28 1.10 4.20 16.04
CA LYS A 28 1.49 3.52 17.28
C LYS A 28 2.91 2.95 17.21
N LEU A 29 3.53 2.93 16.03
CA LEU A 29 4.87 2.39 15.86
C LEU A 29 5.94 3.39 16.35
N PRO A 30 7.06 2.91 16.91
CA PRO A 30 8.11 3.78 17.47
C PRO A 30 9.03 4.41 16.41
N TYR A 31 8.57 4.54 15.16
CA TYR A 31 9.36 4.97 14.01
C TYR A 31 8.77 6.23 13.38
N SER A 32 9.62 7.09 12.81
CA SER A 32 9.17 8.22 12.00
C SER A 32 8.53 7.68 10.71
N ILE A 33 7.21 7.78 10.62
CA ILE A 33 6.42 7.29 9.48
C ILE A 33 5.66 8.47 8.87
N GLN A 34 5.78 8.63 7.56
CA GLN A 34 5.03 9.62 6.80
C GLN A 34 4.14 8.92 5.79
N CYS A 35 2.84 9.23 5.81
CA CYS A 35 1.89 8.74 4.82
C CYS A 35 1.68 9.79 3.75
N VAL A 36 1.72 9.38 2.48
CA VAL A 36 1.43 10.21 1.32
C VAL A 36 0.26 9.59 0.58
N ASP A 37 -0.83 10.36 0.48
CA ASP A 37 -2.07 9.92 -0.16
C ASP A 37 -2.24 10.56 -1.52
N ASN A 38 -3.03 9.89 -2.39
CA ASN A 38 -3.50 10.45 -3.66
C ASN A 38 -2.38 10.96 -4.56
N ILE A 39 -1.27 10.22 -4.62
CA ILE A 39 -0.13 10.63 -5.43
C ILE A 39 -0.48 10.42 -6.91
N SER A 40 -0.28 11.49 -7.69
CA SER A 40 -0.30 11.47 -9.16
C SER A 40 1.12 11.74 -9.66
N VAL A 41 1.90 10.69 -9.89
CA VAL A 41 3.22 10.81 -10.50
C VAL A 41 3.10 10.51 -11.99
N HIS A 42 3.52 11.45 -12.84
CA HIS A 42 3.77 11.27 -14.28
C HIS A 42 2.77 10.37 -15.04
N GLY A 43 1.47 10.68 -14.95
CA GLY A 43 0.44 10.01 -15.75
C GLY A 43 0.00 8.62 -15.24
N ALA A 44 0.50 8.16 -14.09
CA ALA A 44 -0.01 6.96 -13.44
C ALA A 44 -1.44 7.18 -12.90
N ALA A 45 -2.26 6.12 -12.90
CA ALA A 45 -3.53 6.12 -12.19
C ALA A 45 -3.30 6.40 -10.69
N LEU A 46 -4.21 7.14 -10.07
CA LEU A 46 -4.16 7.58 -8.66
C LEU A 46 -3.64 6.47 -7.73
N ILE A 47 -2.46 6.68 -7.14
CA ILE A 47 -1.86 5.75 -6.17
C ILE A 47 -2.64 5.86 -4.87
N ASP A 48 -3.08 4.73 -4.32
CA ASP A 48 -3.91 4.76 -3.11
C ASP A 48 -3.13 5.33 -1.92
N LYS A 49 -1.96 4.75 -1.60
CA LYS A 49 -1.08 5.25 -0.53
C LYS A 49 0.38 4.90 -0.79
N VAL A 50 1.28 5.82 -0.44
CA VAL A 50 2.70 5.56 -0.22
C VAL A 50 3.05 5.84 1.23
N ILE A 51 3.83 4.96 1.85
CA ILE A 51 4.28 5.12 3.23
C ILE A 51 5.80 5.15 3.23
N LEU A 52 6.35 6.21 3.81
CA LEU A 52 7.78 6.41 3.98
C LEU A 52 8.16 6.02 5.41
N SER A 53 9.16 5.17 5.55
CA SER A 53 9.74 4.79 6.84
C SER A 53 11.27 4.79 6.77
N PRO A 54 11.98 4.72 7.91
CA PRO A 54 13.44 4.75 7.91
C PRO A 54 14.11 3.58 7.15
N CYS A 55 13.36 2.50 6.89
CA CYS A 55 13.89 1.26 6.31
C CYS A 55 13.20 0.83 5.02
N GLY A 56 12.25 1.63 4.48
CA GLY A 56 11.52 1.25 3.28
C GLY A 56 10.51 2.29 2.80
N ILE A 57 10.13 2.17 1.53
CA ILE A 57 9.10 2.94 0.86
C ILE A 57 8.02 1.96 0.41
N TYR A 58 6.85 2.03 1.02
CA TYR A 58 5.76 1.08 0.82
C TYR A 58 4.71 1.67 -0.10
N ILE A 59 4.44 1.01 -1.22
CA ILE A 59 3.40 1.38 -2.18
C ILE A 59 2.24 0.42 -2.00
N ILE A 60 1.08 0.95 -1.64
CA ILE A 60 -0.06 0.16 -1.19
C ILE A 60 -1.19 0.27 -2.18
N ASN A 61 -1.72 -0.88 -2.61
CA ASN A 61 -2.96 -1.02 -3.36
C ASN A 61 -4.03 -1.62 -2.43
N GLN A 62 -5.16 -0.95 -2.34
CA GLN A 62 -6.26 -1.29 -1.46
C GLN A 62 -7.35 -2.06 -2.19
N LEU A 63 -7.57 -3.30 -1.74
CA LEU A 63 -8.58 -4.19 -2.26
C LEU A 63 -9.70 -4.34 -1.23
N THR A 64 -10.89 -3.92 -1.65
CA THR A 64 -12.13 -4.06 -0.87
C THR A 64 -12.80 -5.41 -1.07
N ASP A 65 -12.39 -6.13 -2.11
CA ASP A 65 -12.85 -7.50 -2.33
C ASP A 65 -12.37 -8.41 -1.20
N SER A 66 -13.21 -9.38 -0.83
CA SER A 66 -12.99 -10.26 0.31
C SER A 66 -13.53 -11.65 0.03
N GLY A 67 -12.96 -12.65 0.69
CA GLY A 67 -13.26 -14.07 0.45
C GLY A 67 -12.01 -14.89 0.18
N HIS A 68 -12.18 -16.02 -0.50
CA HIS A 68 -11.09 -16.90 -0.88
C HIS A 68 -10.38 -16.36 -2.13
N VAL A 69 -9.21 -15.78 -1.96
CA VAL A 69 -8.38 -15.22 -3.03
C VAL A 69 -7.47 -16.32 -3.57
N GLN A 70 -7.70 -16.69 -4.82
CA GLN A 70 -6.91 -17.67 -5.56
C GLN A 70 -6.07 -16.93 -6.61
N ALA A 71 -4.76 -17.14 -6.55
CA ALA A 71 -3.83 -16.45 -7.42
C ALA A 71 -2.60 -17.29 -7.76
N ASP A 72 -2.26 -17.30 -9.04
CA ASP A 72 -0.97 -17.79 -9.54
C ASP A 72 -0.04 -16.59 -9.86
N MET A 73 1.27 -16.81 -9.81
CA MET A 73 2.29 -15.79 -10.03
C MET A 73 2.29 -15.22 -11.44
N GLU A 74 1.95 -16.04 -12.44
CA GLU A 74 2.03 -15.69 -13.86
C GLU A 74 0.72 -15.11 -14.39
N GLU A 75 -0.38 -15.22 -13.64
CA GLU A 75 -1.71 -14.88 -14.11
C GLU A 75 -2.04 -13.38 -14.00
N GLU A 76 -2.61 -12.83 -15.07
CA GLU A 76 -3.12 -11.45 -15.11
C GLU A 76 -4.43 -11.29 -14.33
N THR A 77 -5.16 -12.39 -14.14
CA THR A 77 -6.45 -12.45 -13.44
C THR A 77 -6.31 -13.27 -12.17
N TRP A 78 -6.81 -12.76 -11.05
CA TRP A 78 -7.04 -13.54 -9.84
C TRP A 78 -8.52 -13.81 -9.64
N TYR A 79 -8.84 -14.82 -8.84
CA TYR A 79 -10.21 -15.23 -8.56
C TYR A 79 -10.54 -15.05 -7.09
N ILE A 80 -11.75 -14.60 -6.82
CA ILE A 80 -12.32 -14.49 -5.48
C ILE A 80 -13.52 -15.41 -5.41
N ASN A 81 -13.49 -16.33 -4.44
CA ASN A 81 -14.50 -17.38 -4.27
C ASN A 81 -14.75 -18.13 -5.59
N GLU A 82 -13.68 -18.50 -6.31
CA GLU A 82 -13.66 -19.27 -7.57
C GLU A 82 -14.38 -18.63 -8.77
N THR A 83 -15.16 -17.57 -8.57
CA THR A 83 -16.14 -17.07 -9.54
C THR A 83 -15.91 -15.62 -9.92
N SER A 84 -15.51 -14.79 -8.96
CA SER A 84 -15.35 -13.35 -9.17
C SER A 84 -13.93 -13.05 -9.63
N ARG A 85 -13.79 -12.52 -10.85
CA ARG A 85 -12.49 -12.17 -11.42
C ARG A 85 -12.07 -10.77 -10.99
N ILE A 86 -10.84 -10.63 -10.52
CA ILE A 86 -10.17 -9.35 -10.31
C ILE A 86 -8.87 -9.31 -11.12
N CYS A 87 -8.44 -8.13 -11.53
CA CYS A 87 -7.10 -7.99 -12.09
C CYS A 87 -6.06 -8.26 -11.00
N ASN A 88 -4.97 -8.93 -11.35
CA ASN A 88 -3.86 -9.15 -10.45
C ASN A 88 -3.32 -7.79 -9.95
N PRO A 89 -3.38 -7.52 -8.64
CA PRO A 89 -3.06 -6.21 -8.08
C PRO A 89 -1.60 -5.80 -8.30
N PHE A 90 -0.72 -6.76 -8.58
CA PHE A 90 0.69 -6.48 -8.80
C PHE A 90 1.00 -5.84 -10.15
N PHE A 91 0.13 -5.92 -11.15
CA PHE A 91 0.30 -5.16 -12.38
C PHE A 91 0.18 -3.66 -12.11
N LYS A 92 -0.90 -3.26 -11.42
CA LYS A 92 -1.10 -1.87 -10.98
C LYS A 92 0.03 -1.39 -10.06
N LEU A 93 0.45 -2.23 -9.11
CA LEU A 93 1.57 -1.90 -8.21
C LEU A 93 2.91 -1.77 -8.95
N LYS A 94 3.14 -2.51 -10.03
CA LYS A 94 4.36 -2.39 -10.86
C LYS A 94 4.40 -1.05 -11.56
N GLU A 95 3.29 -0.61 -12.15
CA GLU A 95 3.16 0.72 -12.76
C GLU A 95 3.38 1.83 -11.72
N TRP A 96 2.75 1.71 -10.55
CA TRP A 96 2.94 2.66 -9.45
C TRP A 96 4.38 2.67 -8.94
N LYS A 97 5.03 1.51 -8.83
CA LYS A 97 6.44 1.41 -8.46
C LYS A 97 7.33 2.14 -9.46
N GLN A 98 7.08 1.99 -10.76
CA GLN A 98 7.82 2.70 -11.80
C GLN A 98 7.60 4.20 -11.72
N ALA A 99 6.35 4.63 -11.53
CA ALA A 99 6.00 6.04 -11.39
C ALA A 99 6.70 6.67 -10.18
N VAL A 100 6.59 6.05 -9.00
CA VAL A 100 7.29 6.49 -7.79
C VAL A 100 8.81 6.48 -7.99
N ALA A 101 9.39 5.40 -8.55
CA ALA A 101 10.82 5.31 -8.80
C ALA A 101 11.34 6.43 -9.72
N SER A 102 10.55 6.86 -10.71
CA SER A 102 10.95 7.93 -11.64
C SER A 102 11.17 9.29 -10.97
N GLY A 103 10.45 9.55 -9.87
CA GLY A 103 10.63 10.76 -9.05
C GLY A 103 11.74 10.64 -8.01
N LEU A 104 12.26 9.43 -7.77
CA LEU A 104 13.21 9.16 -6.70
C LEU A 104 14.64 8.91 -7.22
N PRO A 105 15.67 9.35 -6.48
CA PRO A 105 17.04 8.93 -6.74
C PRO A 105 17.19 7.40 -6.82
N ALA A 106 18.04 6.92 -7.75
CA ALA A 106 18.18 5.51 -8.07
C ALA A 106 18.54 4.63 -6.87
N HIS A 107 19.30 5.16 -5.90
CA HIS A 107 19.68 4.42 -4.69
C HIS A 107 18.50 4.13 -3.76
N TYR A 108 17.30 4.68 -3.99
CA TYR A 108 16.08 4.33 -3.26
C TYR A 108 15.26 3.21 -3.90
N HIS A 109 15.57 2.81 -5.13
CA HIS A 109 14.69 1.91 -5.91
C HIS A 109 14.60 0.49 -5.33
N ASP A 110 15.67 0.00 -4.71
CA ASP A 110 15.72 -1.31 -4.05
C ASP A 110 14.90 -1.35 -2.75
N TYR A 111 14.48 -0.19 -2.25
CA TYR A 111 13.72 -0.03 -1.01
C TYR A 111 12.22 0.14 -1.26
N LEU A 112 11.77 0.00 -2.50
CA LEU A 112 10.36 0.06 -2.89
C LEU A 112 9.70 -1.32 -2.70
N ILE A 113 8.77 -1.37 -1.75
CA ILE A 113 7.97 -2.55 -1.40
C ILE A 113 6.53 -2.34 -1.87
N CYS A 114 6.00 -3.28 -2.64
CA CYS A 114 4.63 -3.27 -3.13
C CYS A 114 3.73 -4.14 -2.25
N ILE A 115 2.62 -3.58 -1.77
CA ILE A 115 1.67 -4.27 -0.90
C ILE A 115 0.29 -4.27 -1.54
N ALA A 116 -0.27 -5.46 -1.77
CA ALA A 116 -1.68 -5.68 -2.04
C ALA A 116 -2.40 -5.93 -0.71
N ALA A 117 -3.12 -4.93 -0.22
CA ALA A 117 -3.78 -4.93 1.08
C ALA A 117 -5.28 -5.26 0.92
N PHE A 118 -5.67 -6.46 1.36
CA PHE A 118 -7.05 -6.93 1.28
C PHE A 118 -7.85 -6.60 2.54
N SER A 119 -9.15 -6.41 2.34
CA SER A 119 -10.12 -6.35 3.43
C SER A 119 -10.28 -7.72 4.09
N SER A 120 -10.45 -7.75 5.41
CA SER A 120 -10.84 -8.95 6.14
C SER A 120 -12.37 -9.12 6.11
N PRO A 121 -12.91 -10.35 6.12
CA PRO A 121 -12.18 -11.62 6.12
C PRO A 121 -11.74 -12.03 4.70
N SER A 122 -10.49 -12.47 4.54
CA SER A 122 -10.01 -13.11 3.32
C SER A 122 -9.17 -14.34 3.66
N THR A 123 -9.12 -15.30 2.74
CA THR A 123 -8.16 -16.42 2.80
C THR A 123 -7.33 -16.40 1.52
N PHE A 124 -6.04 -16.69 1.64
CA PHE A 124 -5.10 -16.58 0.52
C PHE A 124 -4.63 -17.97 0.09
N ASP A 125 -5.09 -18.41 -1.08
CA ASP A 125 -4.49 -19.50 -1.84
C ASP A 125 -3.62 -18.90 -2.94
N THR A 126 -2.42 -18.48 -2.52
CA THR A 126 -1.48 -17.68 -3.31
C THR A 126 -0.07 -18.16 -3.00
N ASP A 127 0.91 -17.83 -3.85
CA ASP A 127 2.29 -18.25 -3.61
C ASP A 127 2.80 -17.77 -2.22
N PRO A 128 3.32 -18.69 -1.37
CA PRO A 128 3.83 -18.35 -0.04
C PRO A 128 4.92 -17.26 -0.03
N VAL A 129 5.64 -17.06 -1.14
CA VAL A 129 6.65 -16.02 -1.28
C VAL A 129 6.07 -14.62 -1.05
N TRP A 130 4.81 -14.38 -1.45
CA TRP A 130 4.13 -13.10 -1.26
C TRP A 130 3.69 -12.85 0.19
N ARG A 131 3.91 -13.81 1.09
CA ARG A 131 3.64 -13.68 2.53
C ARG A 131 4.94 -13.58 3.35
N LYS A 132 6.11 -13.67 2.71
CA LYS A 132 7.41 -13.61 3.40
C LYS A 132 7.79 -12.17 3.75
N SER A 133 8.28 -11.97 4.97
CA SER A 133 8.72 -10.65 5.48
C SER A 133 9.86 -10.00 4.68
N SER A 134 10.59 -10.77 3.88
CA SER A 134 11.71 -10.31 3.05
C SER A 134 11.31 -10.00 1.60
N SER A 135 10.04 -10.19 1.23
CA SER A 135 9.58 -9.98 -0.14
C SER A 135 9.35 -8.49 -0.44
N SER A 136 9.68 -8.06 -1.65
CA SER A 136 9.36 -6.71 -2.16
C SER A 136 7.95 -6.63 -2.77
N ARG A 137 7.23 -7.75 -2.85
CA ARG A 137 5.84 -7.87 -3.32
C ARG A 137 5.04 -8.75 -2.37
N ILE A 138 3.98 -8.19 -1.78
CA ILE A 138 3.30 -8.84 -0.66
C ILE A 138 1.79 -8.76 -0.75
N VAL A 139 1.14 -9.83 -0.31
CA VAL A 139 -0.31 -9.94 -0.12
C VAL A 139 -0.61 -10.06 1.38
N ILE A 140 -1.34 -9.10 1.94
CA ILE A 140 -1.69 -9.11 3.36
C ILE A 140 -3.10 -8.62 3.62
N HIS A 141 -3.62 -8.93 4.80
CA HIS A 141 -4.76 -8.19 5.33
C HIS A 141 -4.32 -6.79 5.75
N HIS A 142 -5.16 -5.78 5.52
CA HIS A 142 -4.85 -4.42 5.97
C HIS A 142 -4.54 -4.33 7.47
N LYS A 143 -5.23 -5.14 8.29
CA LYS A 143 -5.01 -5.20 9.75
C LYS A 143 -3.64 -5.76 10.15
N GLU A 144 -3.00 -6.52 9.26
CA GLU A 144 -1.66 -7.08 9.48
C GLU A 144 -0.56 -6.08 9.07
N MET A 145 -0.92 -4.91 8.49
CA MET A 145 0.04 -4.03 7.84
C MET A 145 1.05 -3.40 8.80
N ALA A 146 0.59 -2.86 9.93
CA ALA A 146 1.48 -2.25 10.90
C ALA A 146 2.46 -3.27 11.49
N GLU A 147 1.98 -4.47 11.79
CA GLU A 147 2.81 -5.58 12.27
C GLU A 147 3.81 -6.04 11.20
N TYR A 148 3.36 -6.21 9.95
CA TYR A 148 4.23 -6.53 8.83
C TYR A 148 5.34 -5.49 8.66
N MET A 149 4.99 -4.20 8.63
CA MET A 149 5.93 -3.10 8.47
C MET A 149 6.92 -3.05 9.64
N GLN A 150 6.46 -3.24 10.87
CA GLN A 150 7.32 -3.31 12.04
C GLN A 150 8.34 -4.45 11.94
N ARG A 151 7.91 -5.66 11.54
CA ARG A 151 8.79 -6.81 11.33
C ARG A 151 9.78 -6.56 10.19
N HIS A 152 9.32 -6.01 9.06
CA HIS A 152 10.17 -5.67 7.93
C HIS A 152 11.24 -4.64 8.32
N MET A 153 10.85 -3.56 9.01
CA MET A 153 11.77 -2.55 9.51
C MET A 153 12.79 -3.16 10.48
N PHE A 154 12.34 -4.02 11.41
CA PHE A 154 13.24 -4.71 12.33
C PHE A 154 14.28 -5.55 11.58
N ILE A 155 13.88 -6.40 10.63
CA ILE A 155 14.80 -7.22 9.83
C ILE A 155 15.74 -6.34 8.99
N SER A 156 15.21 -5.30 8.36
CA SER A 156 15.96 -4.38 7.51
C SER A 156 17.09 -3.69 8.27
N ARG A 157 16.90 -3.36 9.56
CA ARG A 157 17.94 -2.75 10.40
C ARG A 157 19.15 -3.64 10.65
N PHE A 158 19.01 -4.96 10.55
CA PHE A 158 20.15 -5.88 10.66
C PHE A 158 20.85 -6.10 9.32
N GLN A 159 20.10 -5.99 8.21
CA GLN A 159 20.64 -6.12 6.86
C GLN A 159 21.33 -4.81 6.40
N GLN A 160 20.82 -3.66 6.85
CA GLN A 160 21.28 -2.33 6.48
C GLN A 160 22.06 -1.73 7.65
N LYS A 161 23.36 -1.47 7.45
CA LYS A 161 24.26 -0.95 8.51
C LYS A 161 23.85 0.46 9.03
N ARG A 162 22.99 1.19 8.32
CA ARG A 162 22.43 2.49 8.71
C ARG A 162 20.97 2.60 8.21
N PRO A 163 20.07 3.29 8.94
CA PRO A 163 18.75 3.63 8.42
C PRO A 163 18.92 4.44 7.13
N LEU A 164 18.17 4.06 6.11
CA LEU A 164 18.30 4.61 4.77
C LEU A 164 17.76 6.04 4.67
N LEU A 165 16.66 6.26 5.38
CA LEU A 165 15.92 7.50 5.38
C LEU A 165 16.03 8.10 6.78
N ASP A 166 16.88 9.11 6.92
CA ASP A 166 16.82 10.01 8.07
C ASP A 166 15.60 10.94 7.91
N GLU A 167 15.25 11.67 8.96
CA GLU A 167 14.08 12.55 8.94
C GLU A 167 14.14 13.61 7.82
N LYS A 168 15.35 14.05 7.47
CA LYS A 168 15.57 15.00 6.39
C LYS A 168 15.26 14.38 5.03
N ASN A 169 15.72 13.16 4.79
CA ASN A 169 15.45 12.42 3.57
C ASN A 169 13.97 12.06 3.47
N LEU A 170 13.32 11.63 4.56
CA LEU A 170 11.87 11.38 4.59
C LEU A 170 11.09 12.60 4.14
N THR A 171 11.39 13.75 4.72
CA THR A 171 10.74 15.02 4.38
C THR A 171 10.99 15.40 2.91
N ALA A 172 12.23 15.28 2.43
CA ALA A 172 12.55 15.56 1.03
C ALA A 172 11.79 14.63 0.07
N LEU A 173 11.67 13.33 0.39
CA LEU A 173 10.91 12.39 -0.43
C LEU A 173 9.42 12.69 -0.40
N HIS A 174 8.88 13.03 0.76
CA HIS A 174 7.50 13.49 0.89
C HIS A 174 7.23 14.71 0.01
N ASP A 175 8.11 15.70 0.04
CA ASP A 175 7.99 16.91 -0.77
C ASP A 175 8.07 16.59 -2.26
N ILE A 176 8.99 15.72 -2.70
CA ILE A 176 9.08 15.27 -4.10
C ILE A 176 7.76 14.62 -4.55
N LEU A 177 7.20 13.72 -3.73
CA LEU A 177 5.98 12.98 -4.07
C LEU A 177 4.72 13.87 -4.06
N THR A 178 4.70 14.92 -3.25
CA THR A 178 3.57 15.86 -3.15
C THR A 178 3.69 17.07 -4.08
N SER A 179 4.91 17.47 -4.45
CA SER A 179 5.17 18.61 -5.35
C SER A 179 5.11 18.26 -6.82
N SER A 180 5.10 16.97 -7.19
CA SER A 180 4.83 16.53 -8.57
C SER A 180 3.45 17.06 -8.99
N PRO A 181 3.38 18.07 -9.90
CA PRO A 181 2.12 18.73 -10.19
C PRO A 181 1.21 17.75 -10.93
N ALA A 182 0.03 17.51 -10.35
CA ALA A 182 -1.11 17.03 -11.10
C ALA A 182 -1.35 17.99 -12.28
N GLY A 183 -1.08 17.54 -13.51
CA GLY A 183 -1.54 18.17 -14.74
C GLY A 183 -0.97 19.57 -15.04
N GLN A 184 0.18 19.62 -15.70
CA GLN A 184 0.35 20.56 -16.81
C GLN A 184 0.46 19.76 -18.11
N ARG A 185 -0.69 19.53 -18.73
CA ARG A 185 -0.94 19.57 -20.18
C ARG A 185 -2.40 19.21 -20.45
#